data_AF-A0A348AHE9-F1
#
_entry.id   AF-A0A348AHE9-F1
#
_cell.length_a   1.000
_cell.length_b   1.000
_cell.length_c   1.000
_cell.angle_alpha   90.00
_cell.angle_beta   90.00
_cell.angle_gamma   90.00
#
_symmetry.space_group_name_H-M   'P 1'
#
loop_
_entity.id
_entity.type
_entity.pdbx_description
1 polymer ?
#
loop_
_entity_poly.entity_id
_entity_poly.type
_entity_poly.pdbx_seq_one_letter_code
_entity_poly.pdbx_strand_id
1 'polypeptide(L)'
;MVDNKIDTAKGGDHGHFLLKIGDTERSTEEILSHIRSNSSLPIAAVKAGKLQQTADDQRQVQIELVLKSNGASPEELKHILNEYGGCMYQIISVEKAAPN
;
A
#
# COMPACT_ATOMS: atom_id res chain seq x y z
N MET A 1 -21.85 25.57 -28.43
CA MET A 1 -21.04 24.34 -28.46
C MET A 1 -20.25 24.33 -27.17
N VAL A 2 -20.74 23.59 -26.18
CA VAL A 2 -20.20 23.56 -24.81
C VAL A 2 -19.77 22.15 -24.51
N ASP A 3 -18.58 21.80 -24.99
CA ASP A 3 -17.89 20.60 -24.54
C ASP A 3 -16.63 21.07 -23.82
N ASN A 4 -16.88 21.53 -22.59
CA ASN A 4 -15.89 21.76 -21.56
C ASN A 4 -15.12 20.45 -21.37
N LYS A 5 -14.03 20.29 -22.12
CA LYS A 5 -13.13 19.15 -21.98
C LYS A 5 -12.61 19.17 -20.56
N ILE A 6 -13.12 18.21 -19.79
CA ILE A 6 -12.70 17.88 -18.45
C ILE A 6 -11.17 17.75 -18.50
N ASP A 7 -10.54 18.54 -17.66
CA ASP A 7 -9.13 18.47 -17.33
C ASP A 7 -8.81 17.05 -16.82
N THR A 8 -8.43 16.14 -17.71
CA THR A 8 -7.69 14.92 -17.34
C THR A 8 -6.22 15.27 -17.26
N ALA A 9 -5.86 16.27 -16.45
CA ALA A 9 -4.50 16.35 -15.98
C ALA A 9 -4.22 15.11 -15.10
N LYS A 10 -3.00 14.59 -15.26
CA LYS A 10 -2.32 13.64 -14.38
C LYS A 10 -2.71 12.16 -14.53
N GLY A 11 -2.30 11.60 -15.66
CA GLY A 11 -1.48 10.38 -15.63
C GLY A 11 -0.15 10.66 -14.92
N GLY A 12 -0.21 11.00 -13.63
CA GLY A 12 0.97 10.95 -12.77
C GLY A 12 1.26 9.46 -12.58
N ASP A 13 2.46 9.04 -12.97
CA ASP A 13 2.97 7.68 -12.81
C ASP A 13 3.07 7.36 -11.31
N HIS A 14 1.91 7.14 -10.69
CA HIS A 14 1.78 6.73 -9.30
C HIS A 14 2.09 5.24 -9.26
N GLY A 15 2.96 4.83 -8.35
CA GLY A 15 3.24 3.42 -8.15
C GLY A 15 2.13 2.82 -7.29
N HIS A 16 1.34 1.91 -7.84
CA HIS A 16 0.34 1.16 -7.09
C HIS A 16 0.95 -0.15 -6.60
N PHE A 17 0.83 -0.41 -5.31
CA PHE A 17 1.39 -1.60 -4.64
C PHE A 17 0.34 -2.25 -3.74
N LEU A 18 0.37 -3.57 -3.71
CA LEU A 18 -0.42 -4.42 -2.85
C LEU A 18 0.53 -5.07 -1.84
N LEU A 19 0.39 -4.67 -0.59
CA LEU A 19 1.13 -5.20 0.54
C LEU A 19 0.29 -6.29 1.18
N LYS A 20 0.87 -7.46 1.42
CA LYS A 20 0.31 -8.50 2.28
C LYS A 20 1.11 -8.53 3.57
N ILE A 21 0.43 -8.28 4.66
CA ILE A 21 0.98 -8.27 6.01
C ILE A 21 0.50 -9.53 6.70
N GLY A 22 1.40 -10.24 7.34
CA GLY A 22 1.13 -11.46 8.10
C GLY A 22 1.38 -11.27 9.57
N ASP A 23 0.74 -12.14 10.35
CA ASP A 23 0.96 -12.31 11.78
C ASP A 23 1.01 -10.97 12.54
N THR A 24 0.02 -10.12 12.28
CA THR A 24 -0.13 -8.86 12.99
C THR A 24 -1.07 -9.02 14.17
N GLU A 25 -0.61 -8.67 15.37
CA GLU A 25 -1.47 -8.52 16.55
C GLU A 25 -2.26 -7.19 16.54
N ARG A 26 -1.95 -6.32 15.57
CA ARG A 26 -2.56 -5.00 15.41
C ARG A 26 -3.66 -5.01 14.36
N SER A 27 -4.67 -4.18 14.59
CA SER A 27 -5.77 -3.94 13.65
C SER A 27 -5.25 -3.25 12.38
N THR A 28 -5.87 -3.56 11.24
CA THR A 28 -5.55 -2.97 9.94
C THR A 28 -5.49 -1.44 9.97
N GLU A 29 -6.39 -0.78 10.69
CA GLU A 29 -6.42 0.69 10.81
C GLU A 29 -5.17 1.27 11.47
N GLU A 30 -4.66 0.62 12.52
CA GLU A 30 -3.42 1.03 13.19
C GLU A 30 -2.23 0.91 12.24
N ILE A 31 -2.15 -0.20 11.50
CA ILE A 31 -1.09 -0.44 10.52
C ILE A 31 -1.17 0.59 9.38
N LEU A 32 -2.37 0.88 8.86
CA LEU A 32 -2.59 1.91 7.83
C LEU A 32 -2.14 3.28 8.31
N SER A 33 -2.52 3.67 9.54
CA SER A 33 -2.12 4.93 10.17
C SER A 33 -0.60 5.01 10.35
N HIS A 34 0.01 3.89 10.75
CA HIS A 34 1.45 3.77 10.92
C HIS A 34 2.19 3.94 9.58
N ILE A 35 1.79 3.18 8.56
CA ILE A 35 2.36 3.27 7.19
C ILE A 35 2.17 4.68 6.63
N ARG A 36 0.99 5.30 6.82
CA ARG A 36 0.73 6.68 6.38
C ARG A 36 1.65 7.70 7.04
N SER A 37 2.03 7.45 8.29
CA SER A 37 2.95 8.31 9.04
C SER A 37 4.42 8.12 8.64
N ASN A 38 4.73 7.11 7.81
CA ASN A 38 6.07 6.89 7.30
C ASN A 38 6.47 8.03 6.35
N SER A 39 7.33 8.91 6.85
CA SER A 39 7.81 10.08 6.11
C SER A 39 8.89 9.74 5.07
N SER A 40 9.46 8.52 5.12
CA SER A 40 10.50 8.06 4.20
C SER A 40 9.94 7.68 2.82
N LEU A 41 8.64 7.40 2.73
CA LEU A 41 7.99 7.03 1.49
C LEU A 41 7.10 8.17 0.97
N PRO A 42 7.14 8.48 -0.34
CA PRO A 42 6.27 9.50 -0.92
C PRO A 42 4.85 8.95 -1.12
N ILE A 43 4.14 8.66 -0.03
CA ILE A 43 2.81 8.04 -0.06
C ILE A 43 1.79 9.06 -0.59
N ALA A 44 1.06 8.69 -1.63
CA ALA A 44 -0.08 9.43 -2.16
C ALA A 44 -1.39 9.01 -1.48
N ALA A 45 -1.60 7.70 -1.35
CA ALA A 45 -2.75 7.13 -0.66
C ALA A 45 -2.40 5.76 -0.05
N VAL A 46 -3.09 5.39 1.02
CA VAL A 46 -3.00 4.06 1.61
C VAL A 46 -4.41 3.64 2.05
N LYS A 47 -4.81 2.41 1.73
CA LYS A 47 -6.14 1.89 2.05
C LYS A 47 -6.08 0.39 2.35
N ALA A 48 -7.00 -0.10 3.17
CA ALA A 48 -7.15 -1.54 3.36
C ALA A 48 -7.57 -2.19 2.03
N GLY A 49 -6.84 -3.20 1.61
CA GLY A 49 -7.24 -4.09 0.53
C GLY A 49 -8.26 -5.11 1.02
N LYS A 50 -9.04 -5.67 0.09
CA LYS A 50 -9.94 -6.79 0.39
C LYS A 50 -9.17 -8.10 0.30
N LEU A 51 -8.69 -8.59 1.44
CA LEU A 51 -8.27 -9.97 1.54
C LEU A 51 -9.53 -10.85 1.62
N GLN A 52 -9.67 -11.83 0.73
CA GLN A 52 -10.70 -12.85 0.90
C GLN A 52 -10.34 -13.64 2.15
N GLN A 53 -11.04 -13.35 3.26
CA GLN A 53 -10.77 -13.99 4.55
C GLN A 53 -11.05 -15.48 4.42
N THR A 54 -10.00 -16.27 4.18
CA THR A 54 -10.02 -17.71 4.38
C THR A 54 -9.75 -17.99 5.86
N ALA A 55 -10.11 -19.19 6.36
CA ALA A 55 -9.87 -19.54 7.76
C ALA A 55 -8.38 -19.48 8.17
N ASP A 56 -7.46 -19.53 7.20
CA ASP A 56 -6.00 -19.41 7.38
C ASP A 56 -5.52 -17.94 7.40
N ASP A 57 -6.31 -17.02 6.85
CA ASP A 57 -6.01 -15.60 6.68
C ASP A 57 -6.42 -14.72 7.88
N GLN A 58 -6.83 -15.31 9.01
CA GLN A 58 -7.35 -14.54 10.15
C GLN A 58 -6.35 -13.53 10.75
N ARG A 59 -5.05 -13.69 10.46
CA ARG A 59 -3.97 -12.78 10.88
C ARG A 59 -3.28 -12.07 9.73
N GLN A 60 -3.83 -12.18 8.52
CA GLN A 60 -3.27 -11.54 7.34
C GLN A 60 -4.11 -10.32 6.97
N VAL A 61 -3.43 -9.28 6.51
CA VAL A 61 -4.04 -8.02 6.13
C VAL A 61 -3.49 -7.60 4.78
N GLN A 62 -4.38 -7.27 3.85
CA GLN A 62 -3.98 -6.63 2.60
C GLN A 62 -4.04 -5.12 2.74
N ILE A 63 -3.02 -4.42 2.26
CA ILE A 63 -2.98 -2.96 2.20
C ILE A 63 -2.63 -2.55 0.77
N GLU A 64 -3.45 -1.70 0.18
CA GLU A 64 -3.14 -1.03 -1.07
C GLU A 64 -2.41 0.28 -0.77
N LEU A 65 -1.18 0.37 -1.24
CA LEU A 65 -0.32 1.54 -1.12
C LEU A 65 -0.17 2.20 -2.50
N VAL A 66 -0.44 3.49 -2.58
CA VAL A 66 -0.22 4.30 -3.77
C VAL A 66 0.87 5.31 -3.46
N LEU A 67 1.96 5.25 -4.19
CA LEU A 67 3.06 6.20 -4.09
C LEU A 67 2.91 7.30 -5.14
N LYS A 68 3.39 8.50 -4.80
CA LYS A 68 3.44 9.66 -5.71
C LYS A 68 4.44 9.45 -6.86
N SER A 69 5.30 8.43 -6.77
CA SER A 69 6.29 8.08 -7.79
C SER A 69 6.39 6.57 -7.93
N ASN A 70 6.50 6.08 -9.16
CA ASN A 70 6.57 4.66 -9.49
C ASN A 70 7.98 4.04 -9.36
N GLY A 71 8.95 4.80 -8.85
CA GLY A 71 10.35 4.41 -8.78
C GLY A 71 10.68 3.41 -7.66
N ALA A 72 9.76 3.17 -6.72
CA ALA A 72 10.00 2.24 -5.63
C ALA A 72 9.83 0.79 -6.09
N SER A 73 10.84 -0.04 -5.83
CA SER A 73 10.77 -1.47 -6.09
C SER A 73 9.96 -2.18 -5.00
N PRO A 74 9.20 -3.24 -5.32
CA PRO A 74 8.44 -3.99 -4.32
C PRO A 74 9.32 -4.58 -3.21
N GLU A 75 10.54 -5.03 -3.55
CA GLU A 75 11.51 -5.55 -2.58
C GLU A 75 12.01 -4.45 -1.63
N GLU A 76 12.27 -3.26 -2.15
CA GLU A 76 12.70 -2.11 -1.36
C GLU A 76 11.59 -1.64 -0.42
N LEU A 77 10.35 -1.57 -0.92
CA LEU A 77 9.17 -1.28 -0.09
C LEU A 77 8.98 -2.31 1.01
N LYS A 78 9.15 -3.60 0.69
CA LYS A 78 9.09 -4.68 1.69
C LYS A 78 10.14 -4.46 2.78
N HIS A 79 11.37 -4.13 2.40
CA HIS A 79 12.45 -3.88 3.36
C HIS A 79 12.13 -2.67 4.25
N ILE A 80 11.81 -1.51 3.67
CA ILE A 80 11.50 -0.28 4.39
C ILE A 80 10.32 -0.48 5.35
N LEU A 81 9.26 -1.14 4.89
CA LEU A 81 8.06 -1.35 5.70
C LEU A 81 8.28 -2.35 6.82
N ASN A 82 9.10 -3.38 6.62
CA ASN A 82 9.51 -4.31 7.69
C ASN A 82 10.43 -3.62 8.70
N GLU A 83 11.39 -2.79 8.27
CA GLU A 83 12.23 -2.04 9.20
C GLU A 83 11.45 -0.99 9.99
N TYR A 84 10.50 -0.32 9.33
CA TYR A 84 9.64 0.66 9.96
C TYR A 84 8.61 0.02 10.90
N GLY A 85 8.01 -1.11 10.49
CA GLY A 85 7.07 -1.88 11.31
C GLY A 85 7.74 -2.63 12.46
N GLY A 86 9.00 -3.01 12.30
CA GLY A 86 9.76 -3.76 13.29
C GLY A 86 9.03 -5.04 13.74
N CYS A 87 8.82 -5.17 15.05
CA CYS A 87 8.08 -6.30 15.63
C CYS A 87 6.54 -6.12 15.57
N MET A 88 6.03 -4.99 15.07
CA MET A 88 4.61 -4.69 15.08
C MET A 88 3.84 -5.45 13.99
N TYR A 89 4.45 -5.59 12.81
CA TYR A 89 3.89 -6.32 11.68
C TYR A 89 5.01 -6.79 10.75
N GLN A 90 4.77 -7.88 10.02
CA GLN A 90 5.68 -8.32 8.96
C GLN A 90 4.99 -8.34 7.60
N ILE A 91 5.65 -7.74 6.61
CA ILE A 91 5.21 -7.78 5.22
C ILE A 91 5.62 -9.13 4.64
N ILE A 92 4.64 -10.00 4.39
CA ILE A 92 4.83 -11.28 3.71
C ILE A 92 5.27 -11.02 2.27
N SER A 93 4.51 -10.20 1.54
CA SER A 93 4.71 -9.95 0.11
C SER A 93 4.33 -8.53 -0.27
N VAL A 94 5.00 -8.01 -1.30
CA VAL A 94 4.67 -6.74 -1.95
C VAL A 94 4.55 -7.02 -3.43
N GLU A 95 3.40 -6.70 -4.00
CA GLU A 95 3.08 -6.90 -5.41
C GLU A 95 2.82 -5.53 -6.03
N LYS A 96 3.38 -5.25 -7.21
CA LYS A 96 3.05 -4.02 -7.94
C LYS A 96 1.70 -4.24 -8.63
N ALA A 97 0.69 -3.45 -8.27
CA ALA A 97 -0.58 -3.48 -8.98
C ALA A 97 -0.38 -2.79 -10.34
N ALA A 98 -0.75 -3.48 -11.42
CA ALA A 98 -0.68 -2.92 -12.75
C ALA A 98 -1.57 -1.66 -12.84
N PRO A 99 -1.13 -0.59 -13.53
CA PRO A 99 -2.01 0.52 -13.86
C PRO A 99 -3.12 -0.04 -14.76
N ASN A 100 -4.38 0.03 -14.31
CA ASN A 100 -5.54 -0.22 -15.15
C ASN A 100 -5.86 1.02 -15.97
#